data_AF-A0A9E1Q8L5-F1
#
_entry.id   AF-A0A9E1Q8L5-F1
#
_cell.length_a   1.000
_cell.length_b   1.000
_cell.length_c   1.000
_cell.angle_alpha   90.00
_cell.angle_beta   90.00
_cell.angle_gamma   90.00
#
_symmetry.space_group_name_H-M   'P 1'
#
loop_
_entity.id
_entity.type
_entity.pdbx_description
1 polymer ?
#
loop_
_entity_poly.entity_id
_entity_poly.type
_entity_poly.pdbx_seq_one_letter_code
_entity_poly.pdbx_strand_id
1 'polypeptide(L)'
;MSRFLFIFLAFASIFTTGCVPVTFDEPMPMNRRNLDHFPSSLQGSWASEDDDVMLHIFRDHFSLQESIFLSDSVILRKYKKKFVVSVQLEENKRFWEVFQASLAGDSLTLLTLSWKDEDKKQKIQSILGDRLEIFFDGDIVDSTSFLGRKDSVSQVHASLLNNSEFKELMEHCADTIGTYIRVQTGI
;
A
#
# COMPACT_ATOMS: atom_id res chain seq x y z
N MET A 1 8.03 -43.90 8.18
CA MET A 1 7.29 -43.31 7.05
C MET A 1 6.46 -42.14 7.57
N SER A 2 6.63 -41.01 6.89
CA SER A 2 5.87 -39.75 6.95
C SER A 2 5.58 -39.09 8.31
N ARG A 3 6.60 -38.42 8.88
CA ARG A 3 6.41 -37.26 9.77
C ARG A 3 6.38 -35.92 9.01
N PHE A 4 6.52 -35.97 7.68
CA PHE A 4 6.55 -34.80 6.80
C PHE A 4 5.16 -34.36 6.30
N LEU A 5 4.11 -35.14 6.56
CA LEU A 5 2.76 -34.83 6.05
C LEU A 5 2.01 -33.77 6.86
N PHE A 6 2.46 -33.43 8.07
CA PHE A 6 1.72 -32.51 8.96
C PHE A 6 2.27 -31.07 9.00
N ILE A 7 3.43 -30.80 8.38
CA ILE A 7 4.00 -29.44 8.36
C ILE A 7 3.44 -28.60 7.18
N PHE A 8 2.92 -29.25 6.14
CA PHE A 8 2.36 -28.54 4.97
C PHE A 8 0.97 -27.93 5.21
N LEU A 9 0.30 -28.27 6.32
CA LEU A 9 -1.08 -27.83 6.57
C LEU A 9 -1.22 -26.60 7.50
N ALA A 10 -0.10 -26.07 8.02
CA ALA A 10 -0.12 -24.97 8.99
C ALA A 10 0.14 -23.58 8.38
N PHE A 11 0.54 -23.49 7.11
CA PHE A 11 0.77 -22.20 6.42
C PHE A 11 -0.40 -21.75 5.53
N ALA A 12 -1.44 -22.59 5.39
CA ALA A 12 -2.55 -22.36 4.45
C ALA A 12 -3.80 -21.70 5.08
N SER A 13 -3.71 -21.15 6.29
CA SER A 13 -4.92 -20.74 7.04
C SER A 13 -4.84 -19.37 7.73
N ILE A 14 -4.11 -18.40 7.16
CA ILE A 14 -4.21 -16.98 7.56
C ILE A 14 -4.34 -16.08 6.32
N PHE A 15 -5.34 -16.33 5.47
CA PHE A 15 -5.85 -15.33 4.53
C PHE A 15 -7.35 -15.12 4.78
N THR A 16 -7.66 -14.64 5.98
CA THR A 16 -8.95 -14.02 6.23
C THR A 16 -8.74 -12.52 6.36
N THR A 17 -8.84 -11.81 5.23
CA THR A 17 -9.73 -10.66 4.98
C THR A 17 -9.24 -9.98 3.69
N GLY A 18 -10.11 -9.86 2.69
CA GLY A 18 -9.81 -9.43 1.31
C GLY A 18 -9.36 -7.98 1.13
N CYS A 19 -8.24 -7.60 1.75
CA CYS A 19 -7.55 -6.33 1.53
C CYS A 19 -6.29 -6.62 0.71
N VAL A 20 -6.43 -6.74 -0.61
CA VAL A 20 -5.29 -6.93 -1.51
C VAL A 20 -4.77 -5.54 -1.89
N PRO A 21 -3.51 -5.18 -1.63
CA PRO A 21 -2.98 -3.87 -2.01
C PRO A 21 -2.93 -3.73 -3.53
N VAL A 22 -3.19 -2.52 -4.03
CA VAL A 22 -2.95 -2.18 -5.44
C VAL A 22 -1.50 -1.72 -5.58
N THR A 23 -0.75 -2.43 -6.39
CA THR A 23 0.70 -2.23 -6.59
C THR A 23 1.01 -1.57 -7.93
N PHE A 24 2.24 -1.07 -8.11
CA PHE A 24 2.66 -0.28 -9.28
C PHE A 24 4.00 -0.76 -9.87
N ASP A 25 4.24 -0.45 -11.15
CA ASP A 25 5.48 -0.87 -11.87
C ASP A 25 6.73 -0.11 -11.40
N GLU A 26 6.53 1.10 -10.91
CA GLU A 26 7.59 2.01 -10.50
C GLU A 26 7.18 2.75 -9.22
N PRO A 27 8.14 3.31 -8.45
CA PRO A 27 7.82 4.13 -7.30
C PRO A 27 7.00 5.36 -7.71
N MET A 28 6.01 5.71 -6.91
CA MET A 28 5.10 6.81 -7.17
C MET A 28 5.42 8.07 -6.35
N PRO A 29 5.05 9.26 -6.84
CA PRO A 29 4.66 9.57 -8.22
C PRO A 29 5.80 9.36 -9.22
N MET A 30 5.47 9.03 -10.47
CA MET A 30 6.42 8.81 -11.58
C MET A 30 7.31 10.04 -11.81
N ASN A 31 8.57 9.80 -12.20
CA ASN A 31 9.51 10.85 -12.63
C ASN A 31 9.66 12.03 -11.65
N ARG A 32 9.59 11.77 -10.33
CA ARG A 32 9.89 12.75 -9.29
C ARG A 32 11.18 12.43 -8.57
N ARG A 33 11.85 13.48 -8.08
CA ARG A 33 13.07 13.35 -7.31
C ARG A 33 12.80 12.64 -5.99
N ASN A 34 13.58 11.60 -5.70
CA ASN A 34 13.62 10.94 -4.41
C ASN A 34 14.15 11.92 -3.35
N LEU A 35 13.50 11.95 -2.20
CA LEU A 35 14.00 12.63 -1.02
C LEU A 35 14.93 11.68 -0.26
N ASP A 36 16.01 12.22 0.26
CA ASP A 36 17.01 11.55 1.10
C ASP A 36 16.63 11.56 2.58
N HIS A 37 15.61 12.33 2.97
CA HIS A 37 15.11 12.38 4.33
C HIS A 37 13.63 12.82 4.39
N PHE A 38 12.95 12.40 5.45
CA PHE A 38 11.64 12.93 5.81
C PHE A 38 11.78 14.41 6.21
N PRO A 39 10.88 15.29 5.73
CA PRO A 39 10.89 16.70 6.12
C PRO A 39 10.62 16.87 7.61
N SER A 40 11.17 17.91 8.23
CA SER A 40 10.96 18.22 9.66
C SER A 40 9.48 18.34 10.04
N SER A 41 8.61 18.72 9.09
CA SER A 41 7.16 18.76 9.30
C SER A 41 6.52 17.39 9.49
N LEU A 42 7.12 16.30 9.02
CA LEU A 42 6.63 14.94 9.27
C LEU A 42 7.34 14.29 10.46
N GLN A 43 8.55 14.71 10.79
CA GLN A 43 9.32 14.12 11.89
C GLN A 43 8.60 14.30 13.23
N GLY A 44 8.78 13.32 14.12
CA GLY A 44 8.20 13.29 15.46
C GLY A 44 7.37 12.04 15.73
N SER A 45 6.68 12.05 16.87
CA SER A 45 5.80 10.98 17.33
C SER A 45 4.34 11.33 17.03
N TRP A 46 3.59 10.36 16.54
CA TRP A 46 2.22 10.50 16.10
C TRP A 46 1.39 9.38 16.72
N ALA A 47 0.36 9.72 17.49
CA ALA A 47 -0.56 8.77 18.11
C ALA A 47 -1.73 8.52 17.16
N SER A 48 -2.07 7.26 16.92
CA SER A 48 -3.26 6.89 16.15
C SER A 48 -4.53 7.38 16.86
N GLU A 49 -5.53 7.79 16.08
CA GLU A 49 -6.85 8.14 16.62
C GLU A 49 -7.71 6.91 16.94
N ASP A 50 -7.43 5.78 16.28
CA ASP A 50 -8.30 4.60 16.28
C ASP A 50 -7.81 3.49 17.24
N ASP A 51 -6.50 3.48 17.55
CA ASP A 51 -5.87 2.44 18.37
C ASP A 51 -4.66 2.97 19.17
N ASP A 52 -4.10 2.13 20.04
CA ASP A 52 -2.93 2.47 20.88
C ASP A 52 -1.59 2.38 20.11
N VAL A 53 -1.61 2.55 18.78
CA VAL A 53 -0.40 2.48 17.93
C VAL A 53 0.27 3.85 17.82
N MET A 54 1.60 3.84 17.94
CA MET A 54 2.46 5.02 17.79
C MET A 54 3.27 4.93 16.50
N LEU A 55 3.15 5.95 15.65
CA LEU A 55 4.01 6.15 14.48
C LEU A 55 5.12 7.14 14.84
N HIS A 56 6.36 6.72 14.73
CA HIS A 56 7.53 7.58 14.86
C HIS A 56 8.15 7.83 13.49
N ILE A 57 8.30 9.09 13.10
CA ILE A 57 8.99 9.46 11.86
C ILE A 57 10.28 10.17 12.24
N PHE A 58 11.41 9.58 11.85
CA PHE A 58 12.74 10.12 12.01
C PHE A 58 13.23 10.70 10.68
N ARG A 59 14.48 11.16 10.64
CA ARG A 59 15.04 11.79 9.44
C ARG A 59 15.12 10.80 8.27
N ASP A 60 15.53 9.58 8.50
CA ASP A 60 15.88 8.59 7.47
C ASP A 60 15.00 7.32 7.51
N HIS A 61 14.10 7.22 8.48
CA HIS A 61 13.22 6.06 8.64
C HIS A 61 11.92 6.45 9.36
N PHE A 62 10.95 5.55 9.32
CA PHE A 62 9.77 5.59 10.18
C PHE A 62 9.60 4.25 10.90
N SER A 63 8.91 4.26 12.03
CA SER A 63 8.69 3.08 12.88
C SER A 63 7.24 3.05 13.35
N LEU A 64 6.54 1.95 13.09
CA LEU A 64 5.18 1.68 13.57
C LEU A 64 5.18 0.42 14.47
N GLN A 65 5.72 -0.68 13.94
CA GLN A 65 6.04 -1.91 14.67
C GLN A 65 7.52 -2.24 14.51
N GLU A 66 8.00 -2.11 13.27
CA GLU A 66 9.40 -2.23 12.90
C GLU A 66 9.86 -0.93 12.25
N SER A 67 11.19 -0.72 12.25
CA SER A 67 11.81 0.45 11.62
C SER A 67 12.06 0.20 10.13
N ILE A 68 11.49 1.05 9.29
CA ILE A 68 11.60 0.99 7.83
C ILE A 68 12.43 2.19 7.36
N PHE A 69 13.63 1.91 6.83
CA PHE A 69 14.61 2.90 6.39
C PHE A 69 14.45 3.24 4.91
N LEU A 70 14.64 4.53 4.59
CA LEU A 70 14.77 4.98 3.20
C LEU A 70 15.94 4.26 2.53
N SER A 71 15.70 3.71 1.35
CA SER A 71 16.64 2.87 0.63
C SER A 71 16.23 2.75 -0.84
N ASP A 72 16.92 1.90 -1.60
CA ASP A 72 16.54 1.61 -2.98
C ASP A 72 15.21 0.86 -3.10
N SER A 73 14.70 0.23 -2.03
CA SER A 73 13.40 -0.43 -1.96
C SER A 73 12.35 0.34 -1.15
N VAL A 74 12.71 1.48 -0.55
CA VAL A 74 11.81 2.36 0.20
C VAL A 74 12.06 3.81 -0.21
N ILE A 75 11.23 4.29 -1.12
CA ILE A 75 11.45 5.58 -1.80
C ILE A 75 10.44 6.60 -1.30
N LEU A 76 10.93 7.71 -0.76
CA LEU A 76 10.13 8.88 -0.40
C LEU A 76 10.14 9.93 -1.51
N ARG A 77 8.96 10.41 -1.91
CA ARG A 77 8.80 11.48 -2.90
C ARG A 77 7.79 12.52 -2.42
N LYS A 78 8.00 13.78 -2.81
CA LYS A 78 7.03 14.85 -2.60
C LYS A 78 6.09 14.97 -3.80
N TYR A 79 4.79 15.02 -3.55
CA TYR A 79 3.78 15.30 -4.57
C TYR A 79 2.86 16.44 -4.14
N LYS A 80 3.08 17.63 -4.71
CA LYS A 80 2.40 18.87 -4.29
C LYS A 80 2.60 19.14 -2.79
N LYS A 81 1.53 19.13 -1.99
CA LYS A 81 1.55 19.33 -0.53
C LYS A 81 1.57 18.01 0.26
N LYS A 82 1.69 16.87 -0.43
CA LYS A 82 1.65 15.52 0.14
C LYS A 82 3.01 14.84 -0.01
N PHE A 83 3.21 13.79 0.79
CA PHE A 83 4.38 12.93 0.72
C PHE A 83 3.94 11.52 0.38
N VAL A 84 4.70 10.83 -0.46
CA VAL A 84 4.38 9.50 -0.96
C VAL A 84 5.57 8.60 -0.68
N VAL A 85 5.34 7.50 0.02
CA VAL A 85 6.31 6.44 0.26
C VAL A 85 5.94 5.28 -0.65
N SER A 86 6.90 4.83 -1.46
CA SER A 86 6.78 3.61 -2.25
C SER A 86 7.66 2.55 -1.62
N VAL A 87 7.09 1.37 -1.37
CA VAL A 87 7.78 0.23 -0.75
C VAL A 87 7.74 -0.95 -1.71
N GLN A 88 8.89 -1.57 -1.90
CA GLN A 88 9.01 -2.81 -2.65
C GLN A 88 9.19 -3.96 -1.66
N LEU A 89 8.20 -4.85 -1.58
CA LEU A 89 8.25 -6.01 -0.70
C LEU A 89 9.18 -7.09 -1.26
N GLU A 90 9.87 -7.81 -0.39
CA GLU A 90 10.90 -8.79 -0.79
C GLU A 90 10.33 -9.96 -1.61
N GLU A 91 9.07 -10.35 -1.35
CA GLU A 91 8.37 -11.41 -2.08
C GLU A 91 8.04 -11.03 -3.52
N ASN A 92 7.97 -9.72 -3.81
CA ASN A 92 7.59 -9.21 -5.11
C ASN A 92 8.42 -7.99 -5.51
N LYS A 93 9.74 -8.20 -5.68
CA LYS A 93 10.74 -7.19 -6.11
C LYS A 93 10.46 -6.52 -7.45
N ARG A 94 9.31 -6.78 -8.07
CA ARG A 94 8.86 -6.12 -9.28
C ARG A 94 7.91 -4.96 -8.98
N PHE A 95 7.10 -5.04 -7.94
CA PHE A 95 5.99 -4.12 -7.74
C PHE A 95 6.13 -3.29 -6.48
N TRP A 96 5.53 -2.10 -6.53
CA TRP A 96 5.61 -1.08 -5.51
C TRP A 96 4.26 -0.90 -4.85
N GLU A 97 4.20 -1.11 -3.54
CA GLU A 97 3.10 -0.61 -2.71
C GLU A 97 3.32 0.87 -2.43
N VAL A 98 2.23 1.62 -2.35
CA VAL A 98 2.29 3.09 -2.24
C VAL A 98 1.40 3.60 -1.13
N PHE A 99 2.00 4.41 -0.26
CA PHE A 99 1.33 5.08 0.84
C PHE A 99 1.47 6.60 0.68
N GLN A 100 0.37 7.33 0.79
CA GLN A 100 0.36 8.79 0.73
C GLN A 100 0.04 9.38 2.11
N ALA A 101 0.97 10.19 2.61
CA ALA A 101 0.81 11.01 3.78
C ALA A 101 0.26 12.39 3.40
N SER A 102 -0.85 12.77 4.02
CA SER A 102 -1.42 14.12 3.97
C SER A 102 -1.35 14.77 5.35
N LEU A 103 -0.70 15.92 5.43
CA LEU A 103 -0.51 16.68 6.67
C LEU A 103 -1.46 17.88 6.72
N ALA A 104 -2.23 18.00 7.80
CA ALA A 104 -3.12 19.11 8.10
C ALA A 104 -2.89 19.59 9.55
N GLY A 105 -1.96 20.54 9.73
CA GLY A 105 -1.55 20.98 11.07
C GLY A 105 -0.87 19.84 11.84
N ASP A 106 -1.49 19.44 12.95
CA ASP A 106 -1.04 18.34 13.80
C ASP A 106 -1.74 17.00 13.49
N SER A 107 -2.52 16.92 12.41
CA SER A 107 -3.12 15.68 11.93
C SER A 107 -2.39 15.16 10.68
N LEU A 108 -2.03 13.88 10.71
CA LEU A 108 -1.40 13.13 9.64
C LEU A 108 -2.32 11.99 9.22
N THR A 109 -2.86 12.06 8.01
CA THR A 109 -3.67 10.99 7.42
C THR A 109 -2.82 10.17 6.46
N LEU A 110 -2.82 8.84 6.65
CA LEU A 110 -2.18 7.90 5.75
C LEU A 110 -3.23 7.24 4.86
N LEU A 111 -2.95 7.22 3.55
CA LEU A 111 -3.82 6.70 2.52
C LEU A 111 -3.10 5.61 1.72
N THR A 112 -3.82 4.57 1.31
CA THR A 112 -3.35 3.54 0.38
C THR A 112 -4.43 3.19 -0.64
N LEU A 113 -4.12 2.38 -1.64
CA LEU A 113 -5.10 1.80 -2.56
C LEU A 113 -5.27 0.32 -2.26
N SER A 114 -6.50 -0.11 -2.03
CA SER A 114 -6.82 -1.51 -1.78
C SER A 114 -7.90 -2.04 -2.74
N TRP A 115 -7.80 -3.31 -3.08
CA TRP A 115 -8.77 -4.05 -3.89
C TRP A 115 -9.83 -4.71 -3.02
N LYS A 116 -10.58 -3.88 -2.28
CA LYS A 116 -11.56 -4.35 -1.30
C LYS A 116 -12.98 -3.90 -1.62
N ASP A 117 -13.18 -2.60 -1.76
CA ASP A 117 -14.48 -1.96 -1.97
C ASP A 117 -14.91 -2.02 -3.44
N GLU A 118 -16.14 -2.47 -3.71
CA GLU A 118 -16.63 -2.70 -5.08
C GLU A 118 -16.75 -1.41 -5.91
N ASP A 119 -17.18 -0.30 -5.30
CA ASP A 119 -17.31 0.98 -6.01
C ASP A 119 -15.92 1.51 -6.41
N LYS A 120 -14.94 1.39 -5.50
CA LYS A 120 -13.54 1.75 -5.77
C LYS A 120 -12.93 0.83 -6.83
N LYS A 121 -13.19 -0.48 -6.80
CA LYS A 121 -12.73 -1.42 -7.83
C LYS A 121 -13.22 -1.01 -9.23
N GLN A 122 -14.52 -0.74 -9.36
CA GLN A 122 -15.10 -0.29 -10.63
C GLN A 122 -14.47 1.03 -11.10
N LYS A 123 -14.24 1.98 -10.17
CA LYS A 123 -13.60 3.25 -10.51
C LYS A 123 -12.14 3.06 -10.95
N ILE A 124 -11.36 2.23 -10.26
CA ILE A 124 -9.98 1.88 -10.65
C ILE A 124 -9.98 1.26 -12.05
N GLN A 125 -10.86 0.28 -12.31
CA GLN A 125 -11.03 -0.33 -13.64
C GLN A 125 -11.39 0.71 -14.71
N SER A 126 -12.26 1.67 -14.40
CA SER A 126 -12.63 2.72 -15.36
C SER A 126 -11.47 3.66 -15.73
N ILE A 127 -10.51 3.87 -14.82
CA ILE A 127 -9.34 4.73 -15.03
C ILE A 127 -8.27 3.99 -15.84
N LEU A 128 -8.04 2.71 -15.51
CA LEU A 128 -6.89 1.96 -16.03
C LEU A 128 -7.23 1.04 -17.20
N GLY A 129 -8.44 0.50 -17.27
CA GLY A 129 -8.85 -0.48 -18.26
C GLY A 129 -7.93 -1.70 -18.24
N ASP A 130 -7.42 -2.09 -19.41
CA ASP A 130 -6.54 -3.25 -19.62
C ASP A 130 -5.16 -3.10 -18.96
N ARG A 131 -4.83 -1.94 -18.38
CA ARG A 131 -3.58 -1.69 -17.62
C ARG A 131 -3.69 -2.05 -16.13
N LEU A 132 -4.80 -2.67 -15.74
CA LEU A 132 -5.00 -3.24 -14.42
C LEU A 132 -4.90 -4.77 -14.53
N GLU A 133 -3.84 -5.35 -13.99
CA GLU A 133 -3.65 -6.79 -13.94
C GLU A 133 -4.13 -7.32 -12.58
N ILE A 134 -5.00 -8.33 -12.61
CA ILE A 134 -5.56 -8.96 -11.41
C ILE A 134 -5.12 -10.43 -11.41
N PHE A 135 -4.40 -10.83 -10.37
CA PHE A 135 -3.95 -12.19 -10.16
C PHE A 135 -4.86 -12.88 -9.14
N PHE A 136 -5.16 -14.15 -9.40
CA PHE A 136 -6.04 -14.96 -8.57
C PHE A 136 -5.28 -16.17 -8.03
N ASP A 137 -5.56 -16.58 -6.80
CA ASP A 137 -5.05 -17.84 -6.26
C ASP A 137 -5.79 -19.03 -6.86
N GLY A 138 -5.04 -19.95 -7.48
CA GLY A 138 -5.54 -21.25 -7.94
C GLY A 138 -4.96 -21.70 -9.28
N ASP A 139 -4.70 -23.00 -9.42
CA ASP A 139 -4.37 -23.61 -10.71
C ASP A 139 -5.51 -23.39 -11.71
N ILE A 140 -5.17 -23.09 -12.96
CA ILE A 140 -6.13 -22.97 -14.06
C ILE A 140 -6.72 -24.37 -14.32
N VAL A 141 -7.83 -24.69 -13.67
CA VAL A 141 -8.69 -25.82 -14.03
C VAL A 141 -9.78 -25.29 -14.95
N ASP A 142 -9.54 -25.43 -16.25
CA ASP A 142 -10.49 -25.30 -17.36
C ASP A 142 -10.94 -23.88 -17.76
N SER A 143 -10.65 -23.52 -19.01
CA SER A 143 -10.87 -22.21 -19.63
C SER A 143 -12.30 -21.96 -20.10
N THR A 144 -13.28 -22.76 -19.63
CA THR A 144 -14.63 -22.79 -20.25
C THR A 144 -15.81 -22.54 -19.31
N SER A 145 -15.62 -22.33 -18.00
CA SER A 145 -16.73 -22.09 -17.05
C SER A 145 -16.72 -20.69 -16.44
N PHE A 146 -17.56 -19.80 -16.98
CA PHE A 146 -17.84 -18.44 -16.46
C PHE A 146 -18.68 -18.42 -15.16
N LEU A 147 -18.94 -19.57 -14.55
CA LEU A 147 -19.82 -19.72 -13.39
C LEU A 147 -19.21 -20.70 -12.40
N GLY A 148 -18.56 -20.15 -11.37
CA GLY A 148 -18.13 -20.91 -10.19
C GLY A 148 -16.65 -20.78 -9.90
N ARG A 149 -16.20 -19.60 -9.50
CA ARG A 149 -14.86 -19.42 -8.95
C ARG A 149 -14.95 -18.60 -7.67
N LYS A 150 -14.66 -19.27 -6.55
CA LYS A 150 -14.32 -18.63 -5.29
C LYS A 150 -12.83 -18.28 -5.36
N ASP A 151 -12.45 -17.53 -6.39
CA ASP A 151 -11.08 -17.11 -6.63
C ASP A 151 -10.79 -15.94 -5.68
N SER A 152 -9.98 -16.18 -4.65
CA SER A 152 -9.42 -15.06 -3.89
C SER A 152 -8.43 -14.34 -4.81
N VAL A 153 -8.69 -13.07 -5.09
CA VAL A 153 -7.67 -12.19 -5.66
C VAL A 153 -6.46 -12.23 -4.74
N SER A 154 -5.29 -12.52 -5.31
CA SER A 154 -4.04 -12.63 -4.57
C SER A 154 -3.17 -11.39 -4.74
N GLN A 155 -3.23 -10.77 -5.92
CA GLN A 155 -2.51 -9.56 -6.21
C GLN A 155 -3.25 -8.67 -7.21
N VAL A 156 -3.11 -7.35 -7.07
CA VAL A 156 -3.56 -6.37 -8.06
C VAL A 156 -2.42 -5.44 -8.42
N HIS A 157 -2.23 -5.25 -9.71
CA HIS A 157 -1.14 -4.46 -10.28
C HIS A 157 -1.69 -3.41 -11.26
N ALA A 158 -1.21 -2.18 -11.11
CA ALA A 158 -1.67 -1.01 -11.86
C ALA A 158 -0.52 -0.34 -12.61
N SER A 159 -0.64 -0.28 -13.94
CA SER A 159 0.32 0.40 -14.82
C SER A 159 -0.19 1.80 -15.19
N LEU A 160 0.43 2.83 -14.63
CA LEU A 160 0.06 4.22 -14.88
C LEU A 160 0.80 4.81 -16.08
N LEU A 161 0.14 5.67 -16.84
CA LEU A 161 0.75 6.44 -17.93
C LEU A 161 1.34 7.76 -17.44
N ASN A 162 0.77 8.34 -16.39
CA ASN A 162 1.18 9.64 -15.89
C ASN A 162 0.69 9.91 -14.44
N ASN A 163 1.22 10.98 -13.86
CA ASN A 163 0.88 11.42 -12.50
C ASN A 163 -0.55 11.97 -12.34
N SER A 164 -1.28 12.24 -13.43
CA SER A 164 -2.70 12.64 -13.34
C SER A 164 -3.57 11.46 -12.97
N GLU A 165 -3.29 10.27 -13.52
CA GLU A 165 -3.98 9.03 -13.13
C GLU A 165 -3.67 8.67 -11.68
N PHE A 166 -2.41 8.78 -11.26
CA PHE A 166 -2.04 8.60 -9.85
C PHE A 166 -2.84 9.53 -8.93
N LYS A 167 -2.96 10.82 -9.33
CA LYS A 167 -3.76 11.80 -8.59
C LYS A 167 -5.23 11.38 -8.53
N GLU A 168 -5.82 10.97 -9.64
CA GLU A 168 -7.23 10.57 -9.70
C GLU A 168 -7.50 9.35 -8.82
N LEU A 169 -6.65 8.33 -8.88
CA LEU A 169 -6.73 7.14 -8.01
C LEU A 169 -6.64 7.53 -6.55
N MET A 170 -5.63 8.33 -6.16
CA MET A 170 -5.45 8.69 -4.75
C MET A 170 -6.52 9.65 -4.21
N GLU A 171 -7.24 10.39 -5.06
CA GLU A 171 -8.30 11.30 -4.64
C GLU A 171 -9.67 10.62 -4.55
N HIS A 172 -9.92 9.58 -5.35
CA HIS A 172 -11.24 8.98 -5.49
C HIS A 172 -11.32 7.50 -5.08
N CYS A 173 -10.18 6.81 -5.02
CA CYS A 173 -10.12 5.37 -4.77
C CYS A 173 -9.30 5.01 -3.54
N ALA A 174 -8.58 5.95 -2.92
CA ALA A 174 -7.78 5.63 -1.75
C ALA A 174 -8.64 5.29 -0.52
N ASP A 175 -8.13 4.39 0.30
CA ASP A 175 -8.61 4.09 1.65
C ASP A 175 -7.73 4.82 2.67
N THR A 176 -8.37 5.34 3.72
CA THR A 176 -7.63 5.78 4.91
C THR A 176 -7.26 4.56 5.72
N ILE A 177 -5.96 4.37 5.93
CA ILE A 177 -5.44 3.28 6.77
C ILE A 177 -5.18 3.72 8.21
N GLY A 178 -5.11 5.03 8.44
CA GLY A 178 -4.99 5.59 9.78
C GLY A 178 -4.92 7.12 9.74
N THR A 179 -5.45 7.71 10.80
CA THR A 179 -5.27 9.13 11.11
C THR A 179 -4.49 9.22 12.41
N TYR A 180 -3.45 10.04 12.42
CA TYR A 180 -2.56 10.18 13.55
C TYR A 180 -2.45 11.64 13.98
N ILE A 181 -2.45 11.89 15.28
CA ILE A 181 -2.26 13.20 15.89
C ILE A 181 -0.86 13.33 16.44
N ARG A 182 -0.21 14.46 16.17
CA ARG A 182 1.13 14.75 16.67
C ARG A 182 1.11 14.78 18.19
N VAL A 183 2.01 14.01 18.79
CA VAL A 183 2.27 14.10 20.22
C VAL A 183 3.11 15.34 20.48
N GLN A 184 2.51 16.34 21.12
CA GLN A 184 3.25 17.49 21.60
C GLN A 184 4.14 17.04 22.76
N THR A 185 5.45 17.16 22.60
CA THR A 185 6.38 16.98 23.72
C THR A 185 6.19 18.19 24.62
N GLY A 186 5.56 18.00 25.78
CA GLY A 186 5.44 19.05 26.79
C GLY A 186 6.84 19.57 27.14
N ILE A 187 6.99 20.90 27.07
CA ILE A 187 8.16 21.62 27.59
C ILE A 187 8.02 21.73 29.11
#